data_AF-A0A8T6IRH4-F1
#
_entry.id   AF-A0A8T6IRH4-F1
#
_cell.length_a   1.000
_cell.length_b   1.000
_cell.length_c   1.000
_cell.angle_alpha   90.00
_cell.angle_beta   90.00
_cell.angle_gamma   90.00
#
_symmetry.space_group_name_H-M   'P 1'
#
loop_
_entity.id
_entity.type
_entity.pdbx_description
1 polymer ?
#
loop_
_entity_poly.entity_id
_entity_poly.type
_entity_poly.pdbx_seq_one_letter_code
_entity_poly.pdbx_strand_id
1 'polypeptide(L)' 'MKLLSVNVSLPKTVSIGNRTYSTGIYKEAVSGRAHLGSLNLAGDGQGDRKNHGGEYQA' A
#
# COMPACT_ATOMS: atom_id res chain seq x y z
N MET A 1 15.46 9.13 -16.16
CA MET A 1 14.62 8.36 -15.23
C MET A 1 13.24 9.03 -15.16
N LYS A 2 12.13 8.28 -15.15
CA LYS A 2 10.76 8.85 -15.13
C LYS A 2 9.84 7.98 -14.27
N LEU A 3 9.10 8.61 -13.34
CA LEU A 3 8.03 7.95 -12.59
C LEU A 3 6.79 7.83 -13.50
N LEU A 4 6.30 6.61 -13.71
CA LEU A 4 5.18 6.34 -14.64
C LEU A 4 3.83 6.32 -13.95
N SER A 5 3.76 5.80 -12.72
CA SER A 5 2.52 5.72 -11.95
C SER A 5 2.82 5.77 -10.45
N VAL A 6 1.89 6.32 -9.70
CA VAL A 6 1.82 6.19 -8.24
C VAL A 6 0.61 5.32 -7.94
N ASN A 7 0.79 4.25 -7.19
CA ASN A 7 -0.27 3.29 -6.91
C ASN A 7 -0.38 3.10 -5.41
N VAL A 8 -1.61 3.11 -4.90
CA VAL A 8 -1.91 3.02 -3.46
C VAL A 8 -2.94 1.93 -3.19
N SER A 9 -2.91 1.36 -1.99
CA SER A 9 -3.97 0.48 -1.48
C SER A 9 -3.98 0.47 0.05
N LEU A 10 -5.15 0.57 0.64
CA LEU A 10 -5.33 0.10 2.02
C LEU A 10 -5.32 -1.44 2.04
N PRO A 11 -4.80 -2.09 3.09
CA PRO A 11 -4.85 -3.54 3.20
C PRO A 11 -6.28 -4.06 3.06
N LYS A 12 -6.46 -5.00 2.13
CA LYS A 12 -7.73 -5.67 1.86
C LYS A 12 -7.64 -7.12 2.33
N THR A 13 -8.74 -7.63 2.85
CA THR A 13 -8.88 -9.04 3.18
C THR A 13 -9.15 -9.84 1.91
N VAL A 14 -8.30 -10.81 1.59
CA VAL A 14 -8.42 -11.67 0.40
C VAL A 14 -8.37 -13.15 0.79
N SER A 15 -9.16 -13.97 0.09
CA SER A 15 -9.15 -15.41 0.28
C SER A 15 -8.25 -16.08 -0.76
N ILE A 16 -7.30 -16.89 -0.28
CA ILE A 16 -6.41 -17.70 -1.12
C ILE A 16 -6.49 -19.14 -0.62
N GLY A 17 -7.12 -20.01 -1.41
CA GLY A 17 -7.46 -21.37 -0.99
C GLY A 17 -8.43 -21.36 0.19
N ASN A 18 -8.08 -22.07 1.26
CA ASN A 18 -8.86 -22.15 2.51
C ASN A 18 -8.40 -21.12 3.57
N ARG A 19 -7.59 -20.13 3.20
CA ARG A 19 -7.03 -19.13 4.11
C ARG A 19 -7.39 -17.73 3.68
N THR A 20 -7.43 -16.85 4.66
CA THR A 20 -7.69 -15.42 4.47
C THR A 20 -6.45 -14.63 4.88
N TYR A 21 -6.06 -13.66 4.04
CA TYR A 21 -4.89 -12.82 4.24
C TYR A 21 -5.29 -11.35 4.20
N SER A 22 -4.69 -10.52 5.05
CA SER A 22 -4.75 -9.06 4.92
C SER A 22 -3.55 -8.59 4.10
N THR A 23 -3.77 -7.91 2.98
CA THR A 23 -2.67 -7.50 2.08
C THR A 23 -2.96 -6.19 1.36
N GLY A 24 -1.93 -5.35 1.20
CA GLY A 24 -1.96 -4.12 0.40
C GLY A 24 -1.40 -4.30 -1.02
N ILE A 25 -1.30 -5.55 -1.51
CA ILE A 25 -0.67 -5.86 -2.82
C ILE A 25 -1.52 -5.40 -4.02
N TYR A 26 -2.83 -5.31 -3.85
CA TYR A 26 -3.77 -4.91 -4.90
C TYR A 26 -3.87 -3.38 -4.98
N LYS A 27 -2.80 -2.74 -5.47
CA LYS A 27 -2.71 -1.29 -5.62
C LYS A 27 -3.39 -0.80 -6.89
N GLU A 28 -3.96 0.39 -6.80
CA GLU A 28 -4.64 1.08 -7.90
C GLU A 28 -3.94 2.43 -8.15
N ALA A 29 -3.85 2.83 -9.41
CA ALA A 29 -3.20 4.07 -9.80
C ALA A 29 -4.00 5.27 -9.30
N VAL A 30 -3.32 6.26 -8.71
CA VAL A 30 -3.94 7.54 -8.39
C VAL A 30 -3.77 8.51 -9.56
N SER A 31 -4.83 9.27 -9.84
CA SER A 31 -4.76 10.36 -10.81
C SER A 31 -4.31 11.65 -10.12
N GLY A 32 -3.41 12.38 -10.78
CA GLY A 32 -2.92 13.67 -10.27
C GLY A 32 -1.90 13.53 -9.13
N ARG A 33 -1.93 14.47 -8.19
CA ARG A 33 -0.94 14.55 -7.09
C ARG A 33 -1.31 13.60 -5.95
N ALA A 34 -0.33 12.85 -5.46
CA ALA A 34 -0.44 12.06 -4.24
C ALA A 34 0.19 12.83 -3.07
N HIS A 35 -0.49 12.87 -1.92
CA HIS A 35 0.10 13.43 -0.70
C HIS A 35 1.03 12.39 -0.06
N LEU A 36 2.26 12.80 0.24
CA LEU A 36 3.26 11.97 0.93
C LEU A 36 3.30 12.34 2.41
N GLY A 37 2.90 11.41 3.26
CA GLY A 37 3.07 11.49 4.71
C GLY A 37 4.37 10.84 5.16
N SER A 38 4.68 10.92 6.45
CA SER A 38 5.91 10.34 7.02
C SER A 38 6.00 8.82 6.91
N LEU A 39 4.86 8.13 6.79
CA LEU A 39 4.80 6.67 6.83
C LEU A 39 4.18 6.03 5.59
N ASN A 40 3.39 6.78 4.81
CA ASN A 40 2.71 6.28 3.61
C ASN A 40 2.27 7.45 2.72
N LEU A 41 1.89 7.14 1.49
CA LEU A 41 1.05 8.02 0.66
C LEU A 41 -0.40 8.02 1.15
N ALA A 42 -1.13 9.10 0.90
CA ALA A 42 -2.57 9.13 1.13
C ALA A 42 -3.27 8.04 0.30
N GLY A 43 -4.05 7.18 0.97
CA GLY A 43 -4.73 6.03 0.37
C GLY A 43 -3.92 4.73 0.38
N ASP A 44 -2.67 4.73 0.88
CA ASP A 44 -1.85 3.53 1.02
C ASP A 44 -1.74 3.08 2.48
N GLY A 45 -1.52 1.78 2.68
CA GLY A 45 -1.28 1.22 4.00
C GLY A 45 -0.65 -0.17 4.00
N GLN A 46 -0.04 -0.50 5.14
CA GLN A 46 0.70 -1.74 5.35
C GLN A 46 -0.16 -2.80 6.03
N GLY A 47 -0.18 -4.01 5.46
CA GLY A 47 -0.98 -5.15 5.98
C GLY A 47 -0.42 -5.78 7.26
N ASP A 48 0.89 -5.61 7.50
CA ASP A 48 1.59 -6.07 8.69
C ASP A 48 2.51 -4.96 9.21
N ARG A 49 2.02 -4.20 10.20
CA ARG A 49 2.77 -3.10 10.82
C ARG A 49 3.81 -3.55 11.84
N LYS A 50 3.85 -4.84 12.19
CA LYS A 50 4.84 -5.37 13.13
C LYS A 50 6.16 -5.62 12.41
N ASN A 51 6.10 -6.10 11.17
CA ASN A 51 7.28 -6.48 10.39
C ASN A 51 7.52 -5.58 9.16
N HIS A 52 6.53 -4.79 8.73
CA HIS A 52 6.65 -3.89 7.57
C HIS A 52 6.20 -2.47 7.91
N GLY A 53 6.67 -1.52 7.10
CA GLY A 53 6.36 -0.10 7.24
C GLY A 53 7.32 0.64 8.17
N GLY A 54 6.99 1.89 8.50
CA GLY A 54 7.91 2.79 9.18
C GLY A 54 8.66 3.67 8.19
N GLU A 55 9.42 4.63 8.69
CA GLU A 55 10.09 5.67 7.88
C GLU A 55 10.99 5.10 6.78
N TYR A 56 11.63 3.96 7.03
CA TYR A 56 12.55 3.31 6.08
C TYR A 56 11.89 2.26 5.17
N GLN A 57 10.57 2.09 5.29
CA GLN A 57 9.78 1.15 4.50
C GLN A 57 8.43 1.77 4.07
N ALA A 58 8.41 3.09 3.96
CA ALA A 58 7.27 3.89 3.52
C ALA A 58 7.13 3.87 1.99
#